data_AF-A0A4Q4UQ82-F1
#
_entry.id   AF-A0A4Q4UQ82-F1
#
_cell.length_a   1.000
_cell.length_b   1.000
_cell.length_c   1.000
_cell.angle_alpha   90.00
_cell.angle_beta   90.00
_cell.angle_gamma   90.00
#
_symmetry.space_group_name_H-M   'P 1'
#
loop_
_entity.id
_entity.type
_entity.pdbx_description
1 polymer ?
#
loop_
_entity_poly.entity_id
_entity_poly.type
_entity_poly.pdbx_seq_one_letter_code
_entity_poly.pdbx_strand_id
1 'polypeptide(L)'
;MASPVASAALKARVQRPSLLKKLCRPEDLLHHFPNGVYVGWSGFTGVGYPKCIVMNPSPRKGTAALDMIERQSLYQVGKAIAKGINEGRIKFFDKHLSTFPVDLVYGFYTKDRPNRNIDMVVVEASEIKPDGSIVPGASVGATPELVIQYNI
;
A
#
# COMPACT_ATOMS: atom_id res chain seq x y z
N MET A 1 -1.05 0.20 -24.16
CA MET A 1 -1.31 1.66 -24.28
C MET A 1 0.03 2.41 -24.23
N ALA A 2 0.12 3.65 -24.72
CA ALA A 2 1.37 4.42 -24.64
C ALA A 2 1.74 4.75 -23.19
N SER A 3 3.03 4.62 -22.83
CA SER A 3 3.55 5.00 -21.51
C SER A 3 3.27 6.48 -21.23
N PRO A 4 2.80 6.83 -20.02
CA PRO A 4 2.54 8.22 -19.66
C PRO A 4 3.82 9.07 -19.73
N VAL A 5 3.67 10.31 -20.20
CA VAL A 5 4.76 11.29 -20.22
C VAL A 5 4.79 12.03 -18.89
N ALA A 6 5.96 12.07 -18.23
CA ALA A 6 6.14 12.77 -16.97
C ALA A 6 5.97 14.29 -17.13
N SER A 7 5.07 14.88 -16.36
CA SER A 7 4.87 16.35 -16.30
C SER A 7 6.07 17.05 -15.65
N ALA A 8 6.19 18.36 -15.85
CA ALA A 8 7.23 19.17 -15.19
C ALA A 8 7.16 19.07 -13.66
N ALA A 9 5.93 19.10 -13.09
CA ALA A 9 5.72 18.95 -11.65
C ALA A 9 6.15 17.58 -11.13
N LEU A 10 5.92 16.50 -11.89
CA LEU A 10 6.38 15.16 -11.50
C LEU A 10 7.91 15.07 -11.56
N LYS A 11 8.53 15.61 -12.61
CA LYS A 11 10.00 15.66 -12.74
C LYS A 11 10.65 16.44 -11.59
N ALA A 12 10.02 17.49 -11.10
CA ALA A 12 10.50 18.25 -9.94
C ALA A 12 10.46 17.42 -8.63
N ARG A 13 9.57 16.43 -8.52
CA ARG A 13 9.43 15.55 -7.35
C ARG A 13 10.19 14.24 -7.46
N VAL A 14 10.57 13.81 -8.66
CA VAL A 14 11.33 12.56 -8.89
C VAL A 14 12.73 12.95 -9.32
N GLN A 15 13.57 13.24 -8.34
CA GLN A 15 14.92 13.74 -8.57
C GLN A 15 15.88 12.66 -9.12
N ARG A 16 15.47 11.38 -9.11
CA ARG A 16 16.23 10.26 -9.70
C ARG A 16 15.68 9.92 -11.10
N PRO A 17 16.33 10.36 -12.21
CA PRO A 17 15.76 10.23 -13.55
C PRO A 17 15.54 8.79 -14.01
N SER A 18 16.33 7.84 -13.50
CA SER A 18 16.16 6.42 -13.82
C SER A 18 14.80 5.88 -13.42
N LEU A 19 14.15 6.46 -12.39
CA LEU A 19 12.84 6.03 -11.91
C LEU A 19 11.69 6.60 -12.74
N LEU A 20 11.90 7.69 -13.50
CA LEU A 20 10.91 8.18 -14.47
C LEU A 20 10.63 7.15 -15.57
N LYS A 21 11.57 6.25 -15.86
CA LYS A 21 11.38 5.13 -16.79
C LYS A 21 10.40 4.07 -16.27
N LYS A 22 10.10 4.08 -14.97
CA LYS A 22 9.12 3.19 -14.33
C LYS A 22 7.72 3.80 -14.23
N LEU A 23 7.51 5.00 -14.80
CA LEU A 23 6.21 5.65 -14.79
C LEU A 23 5.22 4.84 -15.63
N CYS A 24 4.12 4.46 -15.01
CA CYS A 24 3.04 3.68 -15.61
C CYS A 24 1.69 4.22 -15.14
N ARG A 25 0.62 3.78 -15.78
CA ARG A 25 -0.73 4.11 -15.31
C ARG A 25 -1.14 3.13 -14.20
N PRO A 26 -2.04 3.53 -13.28
CA PRO A 26 -2.53 2.64 -12.23
C PRO A 26 -3.03 1.28 -12.75
N GLU A 27 -3.66 1.27 -13.93
CA GLU A 27 -4.22 0.05 -14.53
C GLU A 27 -3.14 -0.95 -14.94
N ASP A 28 -1.95 -0.46 -15.29
CA ASP A 28 -0.81 -1.30 -15.65
C ASP A 28 -0.30 -2.10 -14.42
N LEU A 29 -0.65 -1.68 -13.20
CA LEU A 29 -0.22 -2.32 -11.95
C LEU A 29 -1.19 -3.40 -11.44
N LEU A 30 -2.35 -3.60 -12.08
CA LEU A 30 -3.37 -4.55 -11.59
C LEU A 30 -2.86 -5.99 -11.49
N HIS A 31 -1.91 -6.37 -12.35
CA HIS A 31 -1.30 -7.71 -12.34
C HIS A 31 -0.50 -8.01 -11.06
N HIS A 32 -0.17 -6.98 -10.26
CA HIS A 32 0.46 -7.15 -8.96
C HIS A 32 -0.50 -7.45 -7.81
N PHE A 33 -1.80 -7.51 -8.07
CA PHE A 33 -2.83 -7.86 -7.09
C PHE A 33 -3.49 -9.22 -7.36
N PRO A 34 -2.75 -10.33 -7.55
CA PRO A 34 -3.37 -11.65 -7.60
C PRO A 34 -3.93 -12.05 -6.24
N ASN A 35 -4.83 -13.04 -6.22
CA ASN A 35 -5.41 -13.53 -4.97
C ASN A 35 -4.34 -14.02 -3.99
N GLY A 36 -4.49 -13.66 -2.71
CA GLY A 36 -3.61 -14.13 -1.63
C GLY A 36 -2.32 -13.34 -1.43
N VAL A 37 -2.13 -12.21 -2.14
CA VAL A 37 -0.99 -11.32 -1.88
C VAL A 37 -1.17 -10.53 -0.60
N TYR A 38 -0.06 -10.31 0.10
CA TYR A 38 0.01 -9.46 1.25
C TYR A 38 0.52 -8.09 0.81
N VAL A 39 -0.30 -7.07 1.04
CA VAL A 39 -0.03 -5.70 0.62
C VAL A 39 0.23 -4.81 1.83
N GLY A 40 1.41 -4.21 1.87
CA GLY A 40 1.75 -3.10 2.73
C GLY A 40 1.22 -1.79 2.17
N TRP A 41 0.57 -0.99 2.99
CA TRP A 41 -0.03 0.27 2.54
C TRP A 41 0.37 1.40 3.48
N SER A 42 0.93 2.49 2.95
CA SER A 42 1.23 3.66 3.78
C SER A 42 -0.06 4.35 4.22
N GLY A 43 -0.01 5.08 5.32
CA GLY A 43 -1.13 5.90 5.77
C GLY A 43 -1.41 5.75 7.25
N PHE A 44 -1.87 6.84 7.85
CA PHE A 44 -2.23 6.89 9.25
C PHE A 44 -3.35 7.90 9.44
N THR A 45 -4.39 7.56 10.21
CA THR A 45 -5.51 8.47 10.53
C THR A 45 -6.10 9.20 9.31
N GLY A 46 -6.24 8.51 8.17
CA GLY A 46 -6.84 9.08 6.97
C GLY A 46 -5.95 10.05 6.18
N VAL A 47 -4.64 10.09 6.44
CA VAL A 47 -3.67 10.85 5.65
C VAL A 47 -2.54 9.95 5.17
N GLY A 48 -1.81 10.35 4.12
CA GLY A 48 -0.63 9.63 3.63
C GLY A 48 -0.87 8.27 2.98
N TYR A 49 -2.11 7.96 2.58
CA TYR A 49 -2.47 6.69 1.94
C TYR A 49 -2.58 6.82 0.41
N PRO A 50 -2.13 5.81 -0.36
CA PRO A 50 -2.32 5.72 -1.80
C PRO A 50 -3.79 5.79 -2.20
N LYS A 51 -4.08 6.59 -3.23
CA LYS A 51 -5.46 6.88 -3.69
C LYS A 51 -5.78 6.20 -5.02
N CYS A 52 -4.90 6.31 -6.01
CA CYS A 52 -5.26 6.00 -7.39
C CYS A 52 -5.13 4.52 -7.79
N ILE A 53 -4.30 3.72 -7.10
CA ILE A 53 -3.91 2.38 -7.57
C ILE A 53 -5.08 1.37 -7.57
N VAL A 54 -6.06 1.50 -6.66
CA VAL A 54 -7.12 0.48 -6.52
C VAL A 54 -8.53 1.05 -6.70
N MET A 55 -8.64 2.14 -7.46
CA MET A 55 -9.92 2.74 -7.85
C MET A 55 -10.46 2.21 -9.19
N ASN A 56 -9.83 1.22 -9.81
CA ASN A 56 -10.27 0.63 -11.08
C ASN A 56 -10.60 -0.86 -10.86
N PRO A 57 -11.80 -1.38 -11.19
CA PRO A 57 -12.73 -0.93 -12.24
C PRO A 57 -13.83 0.09 -11.85
N SER A 58 -13.88 0.57 -10.61
CA SER A 58 -14.95 1.48 -10.15
C SER A 58 -14.39 2.65 -9.33
N PRO A 59 -14.26 3.86 -9.92
CA PRO A 59 -13.74 5.06 -9.23
C PRO A 59 -14.52 5.46 -7.97
N ARG A 60 -15.71 4.88 -7.79
CA ARG A 60 -16.65 5.17 -6.70
C ARG A 60 -16.69 4.10 -5.61
N LYS A 61 -16.04 2.95 -5.79
CA LYS A 61 -16.05 1.84 -4.83
C LYS A 61 -14.62 1.43 -4.50
N GLY A 62 -14.22 1.63 -3.25
CA GLY A 62 -12.92 1.12 -2.76
C GLY A 62 -12.89 -0.40 -2.64
N THR A 63 -11.69 -0.97 -2.45
CA THR A 63 -11.42 -2.41 -2.31
C THR A 63 -12.40 -3.18 -1.42
N ALA A 64 -12.73 -2.63 -0.25
CA ALA A 64 -13.67 -3.23 0.68
C ALA A 64 -15.11 -3.33 0.13
N ALA A 65 -15.53 -2.40 -0.74
CA ALA A 65 -16.84 -2.41 -1.37
C ALA A 65 -16.90 -3.30 -2.62
N LEU A 66 -15.75 -3.80 -3.08
CA LEU A 66 -15.59 -4.74 -4.18
C LEU A 66 -15.22 -6.15 -3.67
N ASP A 67 -15.26 -6.37 -2.35
CA ASP A 67 -14.90 -7.64 -1.70
C ASP A 67 -13.50 -8.15 -2.04
N MET A 68 -12.56 -7.22 -2.26
CA MET A 68 -11.17 -7.51 -2.61
C MET A 68 -10.23 -7.66 -1.39
N ILE A 69 -10.78 -7.62 -0.17
CA ILE A 69 -10.01 -7.71 1.07
C ILE A 69 -10.46 -8.96 1.83
N GLU A 70 -9.60 -9.96 1.91
CA GLU A 70 -9.85 -11.12 2.78
C GLU A 70 -9.58 -10.79 4.25
N ARG A 71 -8.51 -10.04 4.52
CA ARG A 71 -8.08 -9.67 5.86
C ARG A 71 -7.60 -8.22 5.89
N GLN A 72 -8.07 -7.47 6.88
CA GLN A 72 -7.57 -6.14 7.22
C GLN A 72 -6.89 -6.20 8.59
N SER A 73 -5.69 -5.64 8.66
CA SER A 73 -4.96 -5.49 9.91
C SER A 73 -4.97 -4.03 10.32
N LEU A 74 -5.13 -3.79 11.62
CA LEU A 74 -5.06 -2.47 12.26
C LEU A 74 -6.19 -1.50 11.89
N TYR A 75 -6.45 -0.60 12.85
CA TYR A 75 -7.37 0.53 12.84
C TYR A 75 -8.02 0.89 11.49
N GLN A 76 -9.35 0.92 11.46
CA GLN A 76 -10.14 1.35 10.31
C GLN A 76 -11.33 2.20 10.77
N VAL A 77 -11.76 3.13 9.92
CA VAL A 77 -12.94 4.00 10.14
C VAL A 77 -13.90 4.04 8.95
N GLY A 78 -13.63 3.24 7.91
CA GLY A 78 -14.40 3.28 6.66
C GLY A 78 -15.70 2.49 6.78
N LYS A 79 -16.83 3.08 6.37
CA LYS A 79 -18.16 2.41 6.46
C LYS A 79 -18.20 1.07 5.71
N ALA A 80 -17.59 0.98 4.52
CA ALA A 80 -17.59 -0.24 3.72
C ALA A 80 -16.78 -1.37 4.36
N ILE A 81 -15.59 -1.05 4.89
CA ILE A 81 -14.73 -2.03 5.57
C ILE A 81 -15.35 -2.46 6.90
N ALA A 82 -15.90 -1.52 7.69
CA ALA A 82 -16.61 -1.84 8.92
C ALA A 82 -17.80 -2.79 8.68
N LYS A 83 -18.58 -2.54 7.62
CA LYS A 83 -19.68 -3.43 7.20
C LYS A 83 -19.16 -4.83 6.84
N GLY A 84 -18.11 -4.92 6.04
CA GLY A 84 -17.51 -6.21 5.66
C GLY A 84 -16.95 -7.01 6.84
N ILE A 85 -16.38 -6.33 7.83
CA ILE A 85 -15.90 -6.94 9.08
C ILE A 85 -17.08 -7.46 9.91
N ASN A 86 -18.10 -6.62 10.13
CA ASN A 86 -19.27 -6.97 10.96
C ASN A 86 -20.13 -8.09 10.33
N GLU A 87 -20.10 -8.24 9.01
CA GLU A 87 -20.75 -9.34 8.28
C GLU A 87 -19.88 -10.61 8.20
N GLY A 88 -18.67 -10.61 8.79
CA GLY A 88 -17.75 -11.74 8.78
C GLY A 88 -17.08 -12.02 7.43
N ARG A 89 -17.28 -11.17 6.42
CA ARG A 89 -16.67 -11.29 5.09
C ARG A 89 -15.19 -10.90 5.08
N ILE A 90 -14.80 -10.01 5.98
CA ILE A 90 -13.42 -9.51 6.11
C ILE A 90 -12.90 -9.87 7.49
N LYS A 91 -11.83 -10.68 7.54
CA LYS A 91 -11.14 -10.99 8.79
C LYS A 91 -10.45 -9.72 9.30
N PHE A 92 -10.67 -9.38 10.56
CA PHE A 92 -10.04 -8.22 11.18
C PHE A 92 -9.33 -8.60 12.46
N PHE A 93 -8.16 -8.00 12.67
CA PHE A 93 -7.56 -7.95 13.99
C PHE A 93 -6.95 -6.56 14.20
N ASP A 94 -7.08 -6.07 15.42
CA ASP A 94 -6.42 -4.89 15.92
C ASP A 94 -5.29 -5.29 16.88
N LYS A 95 -4.20 -4.54 16.80
CA LYS A 95 -3.03 -4.68 17.64
C LYS A 95 -2.63 -3.28 18.06
N HIS A 96 -1.98 -3.16 19.22
CA HIS A 96 -1.40 -1.91 19.64
C HIS A 96 -0.44 -1.38 18.57
N LEU A 97 -0.66 -0.14 18.10
CA LEU A 97 -0.03 0.39 16.89
C LEU A 97 1.50 0.43 16.98
N SER A 98 2.09 0.57 18.18
CA SER A 98 3.55 0.54 18.35
C SER A 98 4.16 -0.88 18.27
N THR A 99 3.35 -1.92 18.49
CA THR A 99 3.84 -3.31 18.49
C THR A 99 3.68 -4.00 17.15
N PHE A 100 2.72 -3.55 16.34
CA PHE A 100 2.49 -4.14 15.02
C PHE A 100 3.70 -4.09 14.08
N PRO A 101 4.43 -2.96 13.94
CA PRO A 101 5.60 -2.93 13.05
C PRO A 101 6.69 -3.90 13.51
N VAL A 102 6.87 -4.08 14.82
CA VAL A 102 7.82 -5.04 15.40
C VAL A 102 7.40 -6.49 15.09
N ASP A 103 6.13 -6.83 15.33
CA ASP A 103 5.59 -8.16 15.01
C ASP A 103 5.69 -8.46 13.50
N LEU A 104 5.51 -7.43 12.66
CA LEU A 104 5.63 -7.52 11.21
C LEU A 104 7.05 -7.89 10.78
N VAL A 105 8.08 -7.17 11.25
CA VAL A 105 9.47 -7.45 10.88
C VAL A 105 9.97 -8.78 11.44
N TYR A 106 9.38 -9.26 12.54
CA TYR A 106 9.63 -10.61 13.06
C TYR A 106 8.89 -11.71 12.30
N GLY A 107 8.10 -11.35 11.28
CA GLY A 107 7.40 -12.31 10.43
C GLY A 107 6.22 -12.99 11.12
N PHE A 108 5.66 -12.40 12.19
CA PHE A 108 4.55 -13.00 12.92
C PHE A 108 3.31 -13.17 12.04
N TYR A 109 3.04 -12.20 11.16
CA TYR A 109 1.87 -12.20 10.28
C TYR A 109 2.06 -13.03 9.00
N THR A 110 3.29 -13.42 8.69
CA THR A 110 3.67 -14.20 7.51
C THR A 110 4.21 -15.59 7.88
N LYS A 111 4.18 -15.96 9.17
CA LYS A 111 4.75 -17.21 9.70
C LYS A 111 4.19 -18.48 9.05
N ASP A 112 2.92 -18.44 8.63
CA ASP A 112 2.21 -19.59 8.04
C ASP A 112 2.29 -19.58 6.50
N ARG A 113 3.07 -18.66 5.91
CA ARG A 113 3.25 -18.54 4.47
C ARG A 113 4.59 -19.14 4.03
N PRO A 114 4.67 -19.68 2.80
CA PRO A 114 5.96 -20.07 2.21
C PRO A 114 6.87 -18.84 2.01
N ASN A 115 6.29 -17.70 1.63
CA ASN A 115 6.98 -16.41 1.60
C ASN A 115 6.78 -15.67 2.92
N ARG A 116 7.85 -15.49 3.70
CA ARG A 116 7.81 -14.78 4.99
C ARG A 116 7.76 -13.25 4.83
N ASN A 117 7.71 -12.74 3.60
CA ASN A 117 7.70 -11.31 3.31
C ASN A 117 6.32 -10.79 2.88
N ILE A 118 6.21 -9.46 2.88
CA ILE A 118 5.13 -8.74 2.23
C ILE A 118 5.41 -8.74 0.74
N ASP A 119 4.42 -9.08 -0.09
CA ASP A 119 4.62 -9.26 -1.53
C ASP A 119 4.69 -7.93 -2.28
N MET A 120 4.03 -6.89 -1.75
CA MET A 120 4.00 -5.56 -2.34
C MET A 120 3.83 -4.49 -1.27
N VAL A 121 4.50 -3.34 -1.45
CA VAL A 121 4.30 -2.15 -0.63
C VAL A 121 3.90 -0.98 -1.51
N VAL A 122 2.80 -0.31 -1.15
CA VAL A 122 2.30 0.88 -1.84
C VAL A 122 2.44 2.07 -0.92
N VAL A 123 3.28 3.03 -1.32
CA VAL A 123 3.61 4.22 -0.53
C VAL A 123 3.18 5.49 -1.27
N GLU A 124 2.42 6.34 -0.60
CA GLU A 124 2.24 7.72 -1.04
C GLU A 124 3.49 8.53 -0.71
N ALA A 125 4.12 9.09 -1.74
CA ALA A 125 5.35 9.85 -1.63
C ALA A 125 5.16 11.31 -2.07
N SER A 126 5.73 12.23 -1.31
CA SER A 126 5.83 13.65 -1.70
C SER A 126 6.94 13.86 -2.73
N GLU A 127 8.04 13.11 -2.58
CA GLU A 127 9.26 13.24 -3.37
C GLU A 127 10.09 11.95 -3.35
N ILE A 128 10.90 11.75 -4.40
CA ILE A 128 11.97 10.76 -4.46
C ILE A 128 13.28 11.51 -4.65
N LYS A 129 14.20 11.36 -3.70
CA LYS A 129 15.51 12.05 -3.68
C LYS A 129 16.48 11.46 -4.72
N PRO A 130 17.64 12.11 -4.98
CA PRO A 130 18.59 11.65 -5.99
C PRO A 130 19.14 10.24 -5.72
N ASP A 131 19.30 9.87 -4.45
CA ASP A 131 19.72 8.54 -4.00
C ASP A 131 18.62 7.47 -4.16
N GLY A 132 17.38 7.88 -4.43
CA GLY A 132 16.21 7.01 -4.53
C GLY A 132 15.45 6.85 -3.21
N SER A 133 15.84 7.54 -2.13
CA SER A 133 15.07 7.55 -0.90
C SER A 133 13.70 8.21 -1.10
N ILE A 134 12.69 7.67 -0.42
CA ILE A 134 11.30 8.10 -0.54
C ILE A 134 10.99 9.08 0.60
N VAL A 135 10.46 10.24 0.26
CA VAL A 135 9.89 11.19 1.24
C VAL A 135 8.40 10.89 1.35
N PRO A 136 7.89 10.43 2.51
CA PRO A 136 6.47 10.11 2.67
C PRO A 136 5.55 11.30 2.42
N GLY A 137 4.26 11.01 2.24
CA GLY A 137 3.19 12.00 2.29
C GLY A 137 2.97 12.57 3.69
N ALA A 138 1.72 12.83 4.03
CA ALA A 138 1.34 13.43 5.31
C ALA A 138 1.40 12.48 6.53
N SER A 139 1.95 11.27 6.39
CA SER A 139 2.16 10.33 7.50
C SER A 139 3.33 9.40 7.24
N VAL A 140 3.94 8.90 8.33
CA VAL A 140 4.94 7.82 8.29
C VAL A 140 4.27 6.46 8.55
N GLY A 141 3.58 6.30 9.69
CA GLY A 141 2.98 5.02 10.07
C GLY A 141 4.03 3.90 10.14
N ALA A 142 3.65 2.69 9.69
CA ALA A 142 4.55 1.52 9.59
C ALA A 142 5.33 1.45 8.26
N THR A 143 5.37 2.54 7.49
CA THR A 143 5.97 2.55 6.15
C THR A 143 7.45 2.10 6.13
N PRO A 144 8.32 2.53 7.07
CA PRO A 144 9.70 2.06 7.09
C PRO A 144 9.81 0.54 7.22
N GLU A 145 9.06 -0.06 8.13
CA GLU A 145 9.07 -1.50 8.38
C GLU A 145 8.46 -2.29 7.20
N LEU A 146 7.39 -1.77 6.60
CA LEU A 146 6.82 -2.35 5.38
C LEU A 146 7.85 -2.43 4.25
N VAL A 147 8.57 -1.33 4.01
CA VAL A 147 9.60 -1.26 2.96
C VAL A 147 10.79 -2.17 3.24
N ILE A 148 11.17 -2.33 4.51
CA ILE A 148 12.22 -3.28 4.92
C ILE A 148 11.78 -4.72 4.61
N GLN A 149 10.56 -5.10 4.98
CA GLN A 149 10.06 -6.46 4.76
C GLN A 149 9.97 -6.84 3.27
N TYR A 150 9.91 -5.86 2.38
CA TYR A 150 9.93 -6.08 0.93
C TYR A 150 11.34 -6.25 0.33
N ASN A 151 12.35 -5.62 0.93
CA ASN A 151 13.72 -5.57 0.39
C ASN A 151 14.68 -6.61 0.98
N ILE A 152 14.22 -7.44 1.92
CA ILE A 152 14.94 -8.63 2.44
C ILE A 152 14.55 -9.84 1.60
#